data_AF-A0A7K4GW87-F1
#
_entry.id   AF-A0A7K4GW87-F1
#
_cell.length_a   1.000
_cell.length_b   1.000
_cell.length_c   1.000
_cell.angle_alpha   90.00
_cell.angle_beta   90.00
_cell.angle_gamma   90.00
#
_symmetry.space_group_name_H-M   'P 1'
#
loop_
_entity.id
_entity.type
_entity.pdbx_description
1 polymer ?
#
loop_
_entity_poly.entity_id
_entity_poly.type
_entity_poly.pdbx_seq_one_letter_code
_entity_poly.pdbx_strand_id
1 'polypeptide(L)'
;MKRDKFYYLDGSILDYCDDTKKLHRLDGPAVEYANGHKCWYIEDKIHRLDGPAIEYANGHKCWCVEGKLHRLDGPAIEWANGDKEWFFEGELHRLDGPAVEYASGNKYWYVEGKHHRLDGPAIEYANGNKSWYIKGKLHRLDGPAVEYANGHKEWWVDDKYLTEEEFESHPRRQDYLASLAIEEILDEER
;
A
#
# COMPACT_ATOMS: atom_id res chain seq x y z
N MET A 1 34.29 -7.34 -19.47
CA MET A 1 33.45 -6.31 -18.82
C MET A 1 32.26 -6.06 -19.73
N LYS A 2 31.06 -6.53 -19.39
CA LYS A 2 29.87 -6.24 -20.22
C LYS A 2 29.46 -4.80 -19.94
N ARG A 3 29.21 -4.02 -20.99
CA ARG A 3 28.82 -2.61 -20.90
C ARG A 3 27.29 -2.53 -20.93
N ASP A 4 26.72 -1.77 -20.02
CA ASP A 4 25.28 -1.47 -20.00
C ASP A 4 24.93 -0.51 -21.15
N LYS A 5 23.67 -0.49 -21.56
CA LYS A 5 23.18 0.38 -22.66
C LYS A 5 22.13 1.36 -22.15
N PHE A 6 22.26 2.62 -22.56
CA PHE A 6 21.35 3.72 -22.22
C PHE A 6 20.79 4.34 -23.50
N TYR A 7 19.50 4.71 -23.52
CA TYR A 7 18.77 5.15 -24.71
C TYR A 7 18.02 6.50 -24.54
N TYR A 8 17.83 7.23 -25.65
CA TYR A 8 17.17 8.56 -25.74
C TYR A 8 15.96 8.58 -26.73
N LEU A 9 15.27 9.73 -26.85
CA LEU A 9 13.97 9.92 -27.55
C LEU A 9 14.12 9.63 -29.03
N ASP A 10 15.26 10.07 -29.54
CA ASP A 10 15.72 9.90 -30.91
C ASP A 10 16.24 8.47 -31.17
N GLY A 11 16.22 7.59 -30.17
CA GLY A 11 16.72 6.22 -30.24
C GLY A 11 18.25 6.11 -30.17
N SER A 12 18.98 7.19 -29.90
CA SER A 12 20.44 7.18 -29.80
C SER A 12 20.93 6.48 -28.52
N ILE A 13 22.16 5.95 -28.56
CA ILE A 13 22.84 5.28 -27.45
C ILE A 13 23.92 6.20 -26.87
N LEU A 14 23.99 6.34 -25.54
CA LEU A 14 24.99 7.17 -24.84
C LEU A 14 26.38 6.51 -24.83
N ASP A 15 27.18 6.67 -25.89
CA ASP A 15 28.62 6.40 -25.82
C ASP A 15 29.49 7.69 -25.72
N TYR A 16 28.93 8.90 -25.97
CA TYR A 16 29.59 10.22 -25.82
C TYR A 16 28.60 11.36 -25.46
N CYS A 17 29.01 12.33 -24.61
CA CYS A 17 28.11 13.25 -23.87
C CYS A 17 28.08 14.72 -24.37
N ASP A 18 26.91 15.36 -24.18
CA ASP A 18 26.64 16.82 -24.04
C ASP A 18 25.53 16.95 -22.95
N ASP A 19 25.36 18.13 -22.36
CA ASP A 19 24.82 18.36 -21.02
C ASP A 19 23.29 18.27 -20.87
N THR A 20 22.51 18.16 -21.95
CA THR A 20 21.03 18.23 -21.88
C THR A 20 20.29 16.91 -22.10
N LYS A 21 20.99 15.78 -22.23
CA LYS A 21 20.38 14.52 -22.69
C LYS A 21 19.56 13.81 -21.60
N LYS A 22 18.22 13.86 -21.70
CA LYS A 22 17.28 13.16 -20.81
C LYS A 22 16.99 11.72 -21.26
N LEU A 23 17.12 10.74 -20.38
CA LEU A 23 16.90 9.32 -20.60
C LEU A 23 15.40 8.99 -20.85
N HIS A 24 15.09 8.28 -21.94
CA HIS A 24 13.77 7.70 -22.25
C HIS A 24 13.80 6.81 -23.51
N ARG A 25 12.74 6.05 -23.77
CA ARG A 25 12.56 5.28 -25.03
C ARG A 25 11.08 4.90 -25.23
N LEU A 26 10.56 4.99 -26.46
CA LEU A 26 9.16 4.66 -26.77
C LEU A 26 8.89 3.15 -26.87
N ASP A 27 9.81 2.39 -27.48
CA ASP A 27 9.57 0.99 -27.87
C ASP A 27 10.31 -0.04 -26.98
N GLY A 28 10.66 0.31 -25.74
CA GLY A 28 11.38 -0.59 -24.85
C GLY A 28 12.01 0.09 -23.64
N PRO A 29 12.81 -0.64 -22.83
CA PRO A 29 13.48 -0.05 -21.68
C PRO A 29 14.50 0.98 -22.15
N ALA A 30 14.58 2.09 -21.40
CA ALA A 30 15.58 3.13 -21.62
C ALA A 30 16.95 2.75 -21.04
N VAL A 31 16.99 1.77 -20.12
CA VAL A 31 18.24 1.15 -19.64
C VAL A 31 18.08 -0.36 -19.58
N GLU A 32 19.08 -1.08 -20.08
CA GLU A 32 19.18 -2.53 -19.92
C GLU A 32 20.58 -2.91 -19.46
N TYR A 33 20.64 -3.52 -18.29
CA TYR A 33 21.88 -3.95 -17.65
C TYR A 33 22.24 -5.37 -18.06
N ALA A 34 23.53 -5.68 -18.07
CA ALA A 34 24.02 -7.00 -18.47
C ALA A 34 23.54 -8.17 -17.59
N ASN A 35 23.08 -7.89 -16.37
CA ASN A 35 22.47 -8.84 -15.44
C ASN A 35 20.97 -9.09 -15.70
N GLY A 36 20.37 -8.41 -16.68
CA GLY A 36 18.95 -8.57 -17.05
C GLY A 36 18.01 -7.55 -16.41
N HIS A 37 18.53 -6.59 -15.65
CA HIS A 37 17.71 -5.52 -15.07
C HIS A 37 17.32 -4.52 -16.16
N LYS A 38 16.07 -4.06 -16.12
CA LYS A 38 15.50 -3.14 -17.12
C LYS A 38 14.77 -2.00 -16.44
N CYS A 39 14.96 -0.80 -16.96
CA CYS A 39 14.31 0.40 -16.44
C CYS A 39 13.72 1.22 -17.60
N TRP A 40 12.51 1.73 -17.39
CA TRP A 40 11.81 2.62 -18.30
C TRP A 40 11.78 4.03 -17.73
N TYR A 41 12.10 4.99 -18.59
CA TYR A 41 12.15 6.40 -18.22
C TYR A 41 11.36 7.23 -19.22
N ILE A 42 10.73 8.30 -18.74
CA ILE A 42 10.21 9.42 -19.52
C ILE A 42 10.77 10.68 -18.88
N GLU A 43 11.54 11.45 -19.66
CA GLU A 43 12.19 12.69 -19.20
C GLU A 43 12.98 12.53 -17.88
N ASP A 44 13.87 11.53 -17.81
CA ASP A 44 14.66 11.18 -16.62
C ASP A 44 13.87 10.69 -15.40
N LYS A 45 12.55 10.58 -15.49
CA LYS A 45 11.72 10.00 -14.44
C LYS A 45 11.38 8.56 -14.77
N ILE A 46 11.45 7.68 -13.78
CA ILE A 46 11.01 6.29 -13.92
C ILE A 46 9.51 6.30 -14.22
N HIS A 47 9.12 5.82 -15.40
CA HIS A 47 7.75 5.94 -15.90
C HIS A 47 7.44 4.82 -16.88
N ARG A 48 6.31 4.14 -16.68
CA ARG A 48 5.68 3.27 -17.68
C ARG A 48 4.18 3.10 -17.37
N LEU A 49 3.32 3.22 -18.39
CA LEU A 49 1.86 3.05 -18.23
C LEU A 49 1.41 1.59 -18.36
N ASP A 50 1.97 0.86 -19.32
CA ASP A 50 1.47 -0.47 -19.71
C ASP A 50 2.26 -1.64 -19.09
N GLY A 51 2.99 -1.40 -18.00
CA GLY A 51 3.81 -2.43 -17.37
C GLY A 51 4.72 -1.88 -16.27
N PRO A 52 5.57 -2.74 -15.68
CA PRO A 52 6.51 -2.31 -14.65
C PRO A 52 7.55 -1.35 -15.25
N ALA A 53 7.72 -0.21 -14.62
CA ALA A 53 8.75 0.76 -14.97
C ALA A 53 10.15 0.30 -14.55
N ILE A 54 10.24 -0.69 -13.66
CA ILE A 54 11.48 -1.37 -13.29
C ILE A 54 11.24 -2.88 -13.24
N GLU A 55 12.10 -3.65 -13.92
CA GLU A 55 12.14 -5.11 -13.85
C GLU A 55 13.54 -5.54 -13.39
N TYR A 56 13.65 -6.15 -12.22
CA TYR A 56 14.90 -6.68 -11.69
C TYR A 56 15.07 -8.14 -12.13
N ALA A 57 16.32 -8.58 -12.30
CA ALA A 57 16.62 -9.95 -12.73
C ALA A 57 16.21 -11.03 -11.72
N ASN A 58 16.06 -10.66 -10.44
CA ASN A 58 15.55 -11.56 -9.41
C ASN A 58 14.02 -11.73 -9.44
N GLY A 59 13.31 -11.07 -10.37
CA GLY A 59 11.86 -11.13 -10.49
C GLY A 59 11.09 -10.02 -9.77
N HIS A 60 11.78 -9.14 -9.03
CA HIS A 60 11.17 -7.96 -8.43
C HIS A 60 10.74 -6.96 -9.51
N LYS A 61 9.55 -6.38 -9.35
CA LYS A 61 8.95 -5.44 -10.32
C LYS A 61 8.37 -4.23 -9.61
N CYS A 62 8.54 -3.06 -10.22
CA CYS A 62 7.96 -1.81 -9.75
C CYS A 62 7.20 -1.10 -10.87
N TRP A 63 5.99 -0.63 -10.59
CA TRP A 63 5.19 0.22 -11.47
C TRP A 63 5.29 1.66 -10.99
N CYS A 64 5.73 2.53 -11.89
CA CYS A 64 5.88 3.95 -11.59
C CYS A 64 5.31 4.80 -12.71
N VAL A 65 4.70 5.92 -12.32
CA VAL A 65 4.23 6.98 -13.20
C VAL A 65 4.83 8.28 -12.68
N GLU A 66 5.49 9.04 -13.55
CA GLU A 66 6.14 10.32 -13.20
C GLU A 66 7.10 10.22 -12.00
N GLY A 67 7.82 9.09 -11.88
CA GLY A 67 8.77 8.85 -10.80
C GLY A 67 8.15 8.43 -9.47
N LYS A 68 6.83 8.28 -9.38
CA LYS A 68 6.12 7.81 -8.19
C LYS A 68 5.61 6.39 -8.39
N LEU A 69 5.63 5.58 -7.34
CA LEU A 69 4.95 4.28 -7.34
C LEU A 69 3.45 4.49 -7.55
N HIS A 70 2.90 3.86 -8.57
CA HIS A 70 1.51 4.06 -8.96
C HIS A 70 1.01 2.87 -9.79
N ARG A 71 -0.10 2.26 -9.39
CA ARG A 71 -0.83 1.28 -10.22
C ARG A 71 -2.30 1.20 -9.78
N LEU A 72 -3.23 1.19 -10.75
CA LEU A 72 -4.67 1.11 -10.47
C LEU A 72 -5.16 -0.34 -10.23
N ASP A 73 -4.74 -1.27 -11.10
CA ASP A 73 -5.34 -2.62 -11.16
C ASP A 73 -4.45 -3.71 -10.53
N GLY A 74 -3.58 -3.34 -9.59
CA GLY A 74 -2.68 -4.29 -8.94
C GLY A 74 -1.63 -3.64 -8.06
N PRO A 75 -0.71 -4.44 -7.49
CA PRO A 75 0.36 -3.92 -6.65
C PRO A 75 1.35 -3.10 -7.48
N ALA A 76 1.75 -1.94 -6.95
CA ALA A 76 2.79 -1.13 -7.56
C ALA A 76 4.20 -1.71 -7.30
N ILE A 77 4.34 -2.61 -6.32
CA ILE A 77 5.55 -3.40 -6.10
C ILE A 77 5.19 -4.88 -5.96
N GLU A 78 5.86 -5.72 -6.75
CA GLU A 78 5.81 -7.19 -6.62
C GLU A 78 7.22 -7.68 -6.29
N TRP A 79 7.43 -8.16 -5.08
CA TRP A 79 8.72 -8.66 -4.61
C TRP A 79 8.92 -10.12 -4.98
N ALA A 80 10.18 -10.51 -5.19
CA ALA A 80 10.56 -11.88 -5.56
C ALA A 80 10.21 -12.93 -4.48
N ASN A 81 10.14 -12.51 -3.21
CA ASN A 81 9.74 -13.35 -2.09
C ASN A 81 8.22 -13.54 -1.98
N GLY A 82 7.43 -12.89 -2.83
CA GLY A 82 5.96 -12.95 -2.84
C GLY A 82 5.27 -11.78 -2.13
N ASP A 83 6.03 -10.87 -1.50
CA ASP A 83 5.45 -9.66 -0.90
C ASP A 83 4.86 -8.76 -1.99
N LYS A 84 3.80 -8.04 -1.65
CA LYS A 84 3.10 -7.13 -2.57
C LYS A 84 2.73 -5.84 -1.86
N GLU A 85 2.90 -4.73 -2.56
CA GLU A 85 2.54 -3.40 -2.05
C GLU A 85 1.77 -2.60 -3.11
N TRP A 86 0.66 -2.01 -2.71
CA TRP A 86 -0.21 -1.20 -3.54
C TRP A 86 0.02 0.28 -3.24
N PHE A 87 0.37 1.02 -4.28
CA PHE A 87 0.58 2.45 -4.19
C PHE A 87 -0.27 3.19 -5.21
N PHE A 88 -0.77 4.34 -4.79
CA PHE A 88 -1.41 5.33 -5.64
C PHE A 88 -0.74 6.68 -5.37
N GLU A 89 -0.26 7.34 -6.43
CA GLU A 89 0.44 8.63 -6.33
C GLU A 89 1.60 8.67 -5.31
N GLY A 90 2.30 7.55 -5.14
CA GLY A 90 3.45 7.42 -4.25
C GLY A 90 3.11 7.11 -2.79
N GLU A 91 1.84 6.93 -2.44
CA GLU A 91 1.39 6.56 -1.10
C GLU A 91 0.78 5.16 -1.08
N LEU A 92 0.99 4.42 0.01
CA LEU A 92 0.31 3.14 0.23
C LEU A 92 -1.21 3.37 0.23
N HIS A 93 -1.91 2.68 -0.66
CA HIS A 93 -3.33 2.91 -0.87
C HIS A 93 -4.00 1.70 -1.51
N ARG A 94 -5.08 1.22 -0.90
CA ARG A 94 -6.00 0.25 -1.50
C ARG A 94 -7.36 0.29 -0.79
N LEU A 95 -8.45 0.25 -1.54
CA LEU A 95 -9.82 0.34 -1.00
C LEU A 95 -10.49 -1.02 -0.76
N ASP A 96 -10.09 -2.05 -1.52
CA ASP A 96 -10.76 -3.36 -1.58
C ASP A 96 -9.96 -4.49 -0.90
N GLY A 97 -8.85 -4.16 -0.25
CA GLY A 97 -7.95 -5.13 0.34
C GLY A 97 -6.76 -4.48 1.04
N PRO A 98 -5.83 -5.27 1.57
CA PRO A 98 -4.63 -4.74 2.20
C PRO A 98 -3.73 -4.08 1.15
N ALA A 99 -3.20 -2.90 1.50
CA ALA A 99 -2.23 -2.19 0.69
C ALA A 99 -0.82 -2.77 0.83
N VAL A 100 -0.57 -3.62 1.83
CA VAL A 100 0.65 -4.41 1.98
C VAL A 100 0.28 -5.84 2.35
N GLU A 101 0.77 -6.80 1.57
CA GLU A 101 0.65 -8.24 1.82
C GLU A 101 2.06 -8.84 1.89
N TYR A 102 2.51 -9.25 3.06
CA TYR A 102 3.76 -9.99 3.19
C TYR A 102 3.51 -11.49 3.03
N ALA A 103 4.44 -12.19 2.38
CA ALA A 103 4.45 -13.64 2.23
C ALA A 103 4.50 -14.37 3.58
N SER A 104 4.97 -13.70 4.63
CA SER A 104 4.89 -14.18 6.02
C SER A 104 3.46 -14.30 6.55
N GLY A 105 2.48 -13.68 5.89
CA GLY A 105 1.06 -13.66 6.27
C GLY A 105 0.60 -12.37 6.93
N ASN A 106 1.51 -11.45 7.25
CA ASN A 106 1.14 -10.12 7.77
C ASN A 106 0.45 -9.29 6.68
N LYS A 107 -0.59 -8.55 7.05
CA LYS A 107 -1.38 -7.69 6.15
C LYS A 107 -1.63 -6.33 6.78
N TYR A 108 -1.55 -5.29 5.96
CA TYR A 108 -1.76 -3.91 6.39
C TYR A 108 -2.67 -3.19 5.40
N TRP A 109 -3.70 -2.54 5.90
CA TRP A 109 -4.65 -1.75 5.12
C TRP A 109 -4.30 -0.29 5.24
N TYR A 110 -4.07 0.35 4.10
CA TYR A 110 -3.77 1.77 4.03
C TYR A 110 -4.68 2.46 3.03
N VAL A 111 -5.11 3.67 3.39
CA VAL A 111 -5.76 4.63 2.51
C VAL A 111 -5.01 5.96 2.68
N GLU A 112 -4.49 6.49 1.58
CA GLU A 112 -3.71 7.76 1.56
C GLU A 112 -2.55 7.74 2.59
N GLY A 113 -1.77 6.65 2.56
CA GLY A 113 -0.61 6.47 3.42
C GLY A 113 -0.91 6.25 4.91
N LYS A 114 -2.19 6.12 5.31
CA LYS A 114 -2.59 5.93 6.71
C LYS A 114 -3.29 4.60 6.91
N HIS A 115 -2.98 3.92 8.03
CA HIS A 115 -3.72 2.73 8.43
C HIS A 115 -5.22 3.03 8.52
N HIS A 116 -6.03 2.30 7.76
CA HIS A 116 -7.46 2.57 7.67
C HIS A 116 -8.22 1.33 7.20
N ARG A 117 -9.24 0.91 7.97
CA ARG A 117 -10.22 -0.09 7.55
C ARG A 117 -11.49 0.02 8.39
N LEU A 118 -12.67 0.03 7.74
CA LEU A 118 -13.97 0.21 8.42
C LEU A 118 -14.57 -1.10 8.95
N ASP A 119 -14.32 -2.21 8.27
CA ASP A 119 -15.01 -3.49 8.47
C ASP A 119 -14.13 -4.57 9.14
N GLY A 120 -12.98 -4.18 9.69
CA GLY A 120 -12.02 -5.10 10.27
C GLY A 120 -10.74 -4.41 10.73
N PRO A 121 -9.75 -5.19 11.20
CA PRO A 121 -8.47 -4.64 11.63
C PRO A 121 -7.71 -4.07 10.43
N ALA A 122 -7.10 -2.90 10.63
CA ALA A 122 -6.21 -2.30 9.64
C ALA A 122 -4.81 -2.93 9.65
N ILE A 123 -4.49 -3.71 10.68
CA ILE A 123 -3.27 -4.51 10.76
C ILE A 123 -3.64 -5.93 11.23
N GLU A 124 -3.23 -6.93 10.47
CA GLU A 124 -3.32 -8.34 10.83
C GLU A 124 -1.92 -8.95 10.79
N TYR A 125 -1.43 -9.43 11.93
CA TYR A 125 -0.17 -10.14 12.01
C TYR A 125 -0.39 -11.64 11.87
N ALA A 126 0.56 -12.33 11.25
CA ALA A 126 0.57 -13.79 11.09
C ALA A 126 0.55 -14.54 12.43
N ASN A 127 1.03 -13.91 13.51
CA ASN A 127 0.97 -14.49 14.85
C ASN A 127 -0.42 -14.41 15.50
N GLY A 128 -1.40 -13.76 14.85
CA GLY A 128 -2.77 -13.59 15.34
C GLY A 128 -3.07 -12.25 15.99
N ASN A 129 -2.07 -11.37 16.19
CA ASN A 129 -2.31 -10.02 16.69
C ASN A 129 -3.09 -9.19 15.66
N LYS A 130 -4.01 -8.35 16.13
CA LYS A 130 -4.84 -7.48 15.30
C LYS A 130 -4.90 -6.08 15.89
N SER A 131 -4.96 -5.07 15.02
CA SER A 131 -5.14 -3.68 15.43
C SER A 131 -6.06 -2.94 14.47
N TRP A 132 -7.00 -2.18 15.04
CA TRP A 132 -8.01 -1.43 14.31
C TRP A 132 -7.63 0.04 14.23
N TYR A 133 -7.56 0.56 13.00
CA TYR A 133 -7.24 1.96 12.76
C TYR A 133 -8.25 2.58 11.82
N ILE A 134 -8.65 3.82 12.14
CA ILE A 134 -9.45 4.69 11.27
C ILE A 134 -8.66 5.98 11.04
N LYS A 135 -8.34 6.24 9.77
CA LYS A 135 -7.63 7.45 9.32
C LYS A 135 -6.30 7.65 10.07
N GLY A 136 -5.58 6.56 10.30
CA GLY A 136 -4.28 6.55 10.98
C GLY A 136 -4.34 6.56 12.50
N LYS A 137 -5.54 6.57 13.10
CA LYS A 137 -5.72 6.54 14.56
C LYS A 137 -6.20 5.18 15.04
N LEU A 138 -5.61 4.67 16.11
CA LEU A 138 -6.05 3.47 16.80
C LEU A 138 -7.46 3.73 17.35
N HIS A 139 -8.44 2.99 16.83
CA HIS A 139 -9.84 3.31 17.03
C HIS A 139 -10.73 2.10 16.78
N ARG A 140 -11.62 1.83 17.75
CA ARG A 140 -12.73 0.89 17.58
C ARG A 140 -13.86 1.22 18.57
N LEU A 141 -15.12 1.09 18.16
CA LEU A 141 -16.30 1.41 19.00
C LEU A 141 -17.11 0.17 19.39
N ASP A 142 -16.94 -0.95 18.71
CA ASP A 142 -17.65 -2.21 18.91
C ASP A 142 -16.84 -3.24 19.72
N GLY A 143 -15.61 -2.92 20.13
CA GLY A 143 -14.73 -3.84 20.84
C GLY A 143 -13.33 -3.28 21.09
N PRO A 144 -12.36 -4.13 21.46
CA PRO A 144 -10.98 -3.71 21.66
C PRO A 144 -10.32 -3.31 20.34
N ALA A 145 -9.61 -2.18 20.35
CA ALA A 145 -8.87 -1.69 19.19
C ALA A 145 -7.53 -2.41 18.98
N VAL A 146 -7.06 -3.17 19.98
CA VAL A 146 -5.93 -4.11 19.85
C VAL A 146 -6.31 -5.44 20.47
N GLU A 147 -6.08 -6.52 19.73
CA GLU A 147 -6.23 -7.90 20.20
C GLU A 147 -4.89 -8.61 20.04
N TYR A 148 -4.35 -9.13 21.14
CA TYR A 148 -3.11 -9.90 21.13
C TYR A 148 -3.42 -11.40 21.06
N ALA A 149 -2.53 -12.15 20.42
CA ALA A 149 -2.62 -13.61 20.29
C ALA A 149 -2.59 -14.35 21.63
N ASN A 150 -2.05 -13.72 22.68
CA ASN A 150 -2.06 -14.25 24.04
C ASN A 150 -3.38 -14.00 24.80
N GLY A 151 -4.37 -13.36 24.15
CA GLY A 151 -5.68 -13.04 24.72
C GLY A 151 -5.78 -11.66 25.38
N HIS A 152 -4.68 -10.93 25.52
CA HIS A 152 -4.70 -9.55 26.02
C HIS A 152 -5.44 -8.64 25.03
N LYS A 153 -6.13 -7.63 25.56
CA LYS A 153 -6.98 -6.71 24.79
C LYS A 153 -6.77 -5.28 25.28
N GLU A 154 -6.83 -4.33 24.36
CA GLU A 154 -6.77 -2.91 24.68
C GLU A 154 -7.86 -2.14 23.95
N TRP A 155 -8.44 -1.17 24.64
CA TRP A 155 -9.52 -0.34 24.13
C TRP A 155 -8.99 1.06 23.85
N TRP A 156 -9.22 1.52 22.62
CA TRP A 156 -8.76 2.81 22.15
C TRP A 156 -9.82 3.47 21.29
N VAL A 157 -10.05 4.77 21.51
CA VAL A 157 -10.93 5.61 20.69
C VAL A 157 -10.17 6.88 20.33
N ASP A 158 -9.86 7.05 19.03
CA ASP A 158 -9.06 8.18 18.51
C ASP A 158 -7.71 8.35 19.21
N ASP A 159 -6.92 7.27 19.30
CA ASP A 159 -5.63 7.21 20.00
C ASP A 159 -5.69 7.50 21.51
N LYS A 160 -6.88 7.50 22.11
CA LYS A 160 -7.03 7.59 23.57
C LYS A 160 -7.26 6.22 24.16
N TYR A 161 -6.33 5.78 25.01
CA TYR A 161 -6.46 4.55 25.78
C TYR A 161 -7.60 4.69 26.78
N LEU A 162 -8.38 3.62 26.93
CA LEU A 162 -9.46 3.52 27.89
C LEU A 162 -9.32 2.19 28.64
N THR A 163 -9.65 2.23 29.92
CA THR A 163 -10.04 1.01 30.63
C THR A 163 -11.33 0.44 30.04
N GLU A 164 -11.62 -0.82 30.33
CA GLU A 164 -12.85 -1.47 29.84
C GLU A 164 -14.11 -0.74 30.35
N GLU A 165 -14.12 -0.29 31.62
CA GLU A 165 -15.24 0.48 32.20
C GLU A 165 -15.42 1.87 31.54
N GLU A 166 -14.32 2.59 31.28
CA GLU A 166 -14.36 3.87 30.56
C GLU A 166 -14.83 3.68 29.12
N PHE A 167 -14.43 2.58 28.47
CA PHE A 167 -14.89 2.23 27.14
C PHE A 167 -16.39 1.92 27.12
N GLU A 168 -16.88 1.14 28.10
CA GLU A 168 -18.28 0.76 28.17
C GLU A 168 -19.21 1.98 28.29
N SER A 169 -18.79 2.97 29.07
CA SER A 169 -19.49 4.23 29.30
C SER A 169 -19.16 5.33 28.26
N HIS A 170 -18.30 5.06 27.27
CA HIS A 170 -17.82 6.09 26.35
C HIS A 170 -18.95 6.63 25.45
N PRO A 171 -19.19 7.95 25.37
CA PRO A 171 -20.34 8.53 24.66
C PRO A 171 -20.45 8.09 23.19
N ARG A 172 -19.33 8.09 22.46
CA ARG A 172 -19.33 7.68 21.05
C ARG A 172 -19.68 6.21 20.83
N ARG A 173 -19.40 5.35 21.81
CA ARG A 173 -19.83 3.96 21.77
C ARG A 173 -21.35 3.89 21.95
N GLN A 174 -21.90 4.68 22.88
CA GLN A 174 -23.35 4.75 23.08
C GLN A 174 -24.06 5.27 21.83
N ASP A 175 -23.52 6.32 21.19
CA ASP A 175 -24.04 6.84 19.92
C ASP A 175 -24.02 5.77 18.81
N TYR A 176 -22.92 5.00 18.72
CA TYR A 176 -22.76 3.91 17.76
C TYR A 176 -23.74 2.74 18.01
N LEU A 177 -23.92 2.34 19.26
CA LEU A 177 -24.89 1.30 19.61
C LEU A 177 -26.33 1.75 19.34
N ALA A 178 -26.64 3.02 19.60
CA ALA A 178 -27.94 3.59 19.29
C ALA A 178 -28.21 3.62 17.78
N SER A 179 -27.21 3.93 16.94
CA SER A 179 -27.38 3.87 15.49
C SER A 179 -27.62 2.46 14.98
N LEU A 180 -26.92 1.45 15.52
CA LEU A 180 -27.14 0.04 15.15
C LEU A 180 -28.55 -0.43 15.51
N ALA A 181 -29.04 -0.08 16.70
CA ALA A 181 -30.39 -0.45 17.13
C ALA A 181 -31.48 0.17 16.24
N ILE A 182 -31.25 1.38 15.71
CA ILE A 182 -32.16 2.02 14.76
C ILE A 182 -32.14 1.28 13.42
N GLU A 183 -30.98 0.89 12.91
CA GLU A 183 -30.86 0.14 11.65
C GLU A 183 -31.57 -1.22 11.74
N GLU A 184 -31.43 -1.94 12.86
CA GLU A 184 -32.11 -3.22 13.09
C GLU A 184 -33.64 -3.08 13.06
N ILE A 185 -34.19 -2.05 13.71
CA ILE A 185 -35.64 -1.78 13.68
C ILE A 185 -36.13 -1.49 12.25
N LEU A 186 -35.36 -0.74 11.46
CA LEU A 186 -35.74 -0.39 10.08
C LEU A 186 -35.71 -1.61 9.14
N ASP A 187 -34.77 -2.53 9.35
CA ASP A 187 -34.69 -3.76 8.56
C ASP A 187 -35.81 -4.75 8.89
N GLU A 188 -36.32 -4.76 10.12
CA GLU A 188 -37.50 -5.57 10.51
C GLU A 188 -38.82 -5.06 9.90
N GLU A 189 -38.91 -3.79 9.52
CA GLU A 189 -40.10 -3.17 8.91
C GLU A 189 -40.17 -3.34 7.38
N ARG A 190 -39.20 -4.01 6.75
CA ARG A 190 -39.06 -4.16 5.29
C ARG A 190 -39.51 -5.52 4.75
#